data_AF-A0A2C9LM88-F1
#
_entry.id   AF-A0A2C9LM88-F1
#
_cell.length_a   1.000
_cell.length_b   1.000
_cell.length_c   1.000
_cell.angle_alpha   90.00
_cell.angle_beta   90.00
_cell.angle_gamma   90.00
#
_symmetry.space_group_name_H-M   'P 1'
#
loop_
_entity.id
_entity.type
_entity.pdbx_description
1 polymer ?
#
loop_
_entity_poly.entity_id
_entity_poly.type
_entity_poly.pdbx_seq_one_letter_code
_entity_poly.pdbx_strand_id
1 'polypeptide(L)'
;PPSSSAIPDLALEPEYVWEMSKSFSFSFVIKAFPEPEVVRVISMVNDISRTEEKNKDVTITKSSKYDGKDYLTKFTFTVIRTLDMNDKDRTFKMTFESSKFKRDLQFIIRPRGPPQPVTNITTVDITHNSVKIFWFAAFNGREQQYFNVEYRHFTESPKPKTIKVKTATQIGKYPNISSNSFFAADLSKF
;
A
#
# COMPACT_ATOMS: atom_id res chain seq x y z
N PRO A 1 -23.77 -6.04 9.22
CA PRO A 1 -23.37 -4.78 8.56
C PRO A 1 -22.63 -5.11 7.26
N PRO A 2 -22.77 -4.31 6.19
CA PRO A 2 -22.03 -4.54 4.95
C PRO A 2 -20.53 -4.51 5.23
N SER A 3 -19.81 -5.50 4.72
CA SER A 3 -18.38 -5.69 4.97
C SER A 3 -17.72 -6.42 3.82
N SER A 4 -16.40 -6.25 3.69
CA SER A 4 -15.58 -7.10 2.83
C SER A 4 -15.73 -8.57 3.21
N SER A 5 -15.75 -9.46 2.23
CA SER A 5 -15.76 -10.90 2.48
C SER A 5 -14.43 -11.37 3.06
N ALA A 6 -14.43 -12.49 3.79
CA ALA A 6 -13.22 -13.18 4.23
C ALA A 6 -12.74 -14.24 3.21
N ILE A 7 -13.23 -14.19 1.96
CA ILE A 7 -12.82 -15.11 0.90
C ILE A 7 -11.40 -14.72 0.47
N PRO A 8 -10.43 -15.65 0.51
CA PRO A 8 -9.06 -15.37 0.06
C PRO A 8 -9.04 -14.74 -1.34
N ASP A 9 -8.18 -13.74 -1.53
CA ASP A 9 -8.00 -12.98 -2.77
C ASP A 9 -9.24 -12.22 -3.30
N LEU A 10 -10.34 -12.22 -2.54
CA LEU A 10 -11.59 -11.53 -2.88
C LEU A 10 -12.09 -10.65 -1.73
N ALA A 11 -11.26 -10.42 -0.73
CA ALA A 11 -11.45 -9.31 0.19
C ALA A 11 -11.15 -7.99 -0.53
N LEU A 12 -11.95 -6.95 -0.24
CA LEU A 12 -11.57 -5.57 -0.52
C LEU A 12 -10.41 -5.21 0.42
N GLU A 13 -9.21 -5.17 -0.14
CA GLU A 13 -7.99 -4.83 0.56
C GLU A 13 -7.91 -3.31 0.80
N PRO A 14 -7.30 -2.86 1.91
CA PRO A 14 -7.12 -1.43 2.16
C PRO A 14 -6.12 -0.79 1.19
N GLU A 15 -5.28 -1.59 0.53
CA GLU A 15 -4.27 -1.13 -0.41
C GLU A 15 -4.10 -2.12 -1.57
N TYR A 16 -3.94 -1.59 -2.78
CA TYR A 16 -3.64 -2.34 -3.99
C TYR A 16 -2.39 -1.79 -4.68
N VAL A 17 -1.64 -2.69 -5.32
CA VAL A 17 -0.47 -2.33 -6.12
C VAL A 17 -0.85 -2.37 -7.59
N TRP A 18 -0.57 -1.29 -8.32
CA TRP A 18 -0.78 -1.24 -9.76
C TRP A 18 0.56 -1.32 -10.50
N GLU A 19 0.63 -2.13 -11.55
CA GLU A 19 1.78 -2.11 -12.47
C GLU A 19 1.57 -0.98 -13.47
N MET A 20 2.45 0.02 -13.51
CA MET A 20 2.26 1.22 -14.35
C MET A 20 2.11 0.92 -15.85
N SER A 21 2.58 -0.24 -16.31
CA SER A 21 2.43 -0.70 -17.70
C SER A 21 1.08 -1.36 -18.00
N LYS A 22 0.21 -1.54 -17.00
CA LYS A 22 -1.07 -2.25 -17.13
C LYS A 22 -2.22 -1.39 -16.63
N SER A 23 -3.42 -1.70 -17.12
CA SER A 23 -4.65 -1.15 -16.55
C SER A 23 -4.84 -1.65 -15.11
N PHE A 24 -5.34 -0.77 -14.24
CA PHE A 24 -5.62 -1.13 -12.86
C PHE A 24 -7.02 -1.73 -12.76
N SER A 25 -7.09 -3.03 -12.44
CA SER A 25 -8.33 -3.76 -12.26
C SER A 25 -8.18 -4.85 -11.20
N PHE A 26 -9.22 -5.03 -10.38
CA PHE A 26 -9.29 -6.11 -9.39
C PHE A 26 -10.75 -6.48 -9.08
N SER A 27 -10.94 -7.67 -8.53
CA SER A 27 -12.25 -8.12 -8.04
C SER A 27 -12.26 -8.22 -6.52
N PHE A 28 -13.43 -7.99 -5.93
CA PHE A 28 -13.66 -8.17 -4.50
C PHE A 28 -15.13 -8.55 -4.25
N VAL A 29 -15.42 -9.11 -3.09
CA VAL A 29 -16.75 -9.56 -2.69
C VAL A 29 -17.19 -8.80 -1.43
N ILE A 30 -18.41 -8.30 -1.45
CA ILE A 30 -19.06 -7.67 -0.31
C ILE A 30 -20.10 -8.62 0.27
N LYS A 31 -20.04 -8.81 1.59
CA LYS A 31 -21.04 -9.49 2.40
C LYS A 31 -22.08 -8.49 2.87
N ALA A 32 -23.26 -8.50 2.26
CA ALA A 32 -24.37 -7.63 2.63
C ALA A 32 -25.72 -8.19 2.15
N PHE A 33 -26.77 -7.94 2.93
CA PHE A 33 -28.14 -8.21 2.52
C PHE A 33 -29.06 -7.09 3.05
N PRO A 34 -29.90 -6.45 2.22
CA PRO A 34 -30.07 -6.66 0.78
C PRO A 34 -28.82 -6.34 -0.03
N GLU A 35 -28.80 -6.81 -1.26
CA GLU A 35 -27.68 -6.62 -2.17
C GLU A 35 -27.32 -5.13 -2.33
N PRO A 36 -26.02 -4.77 -2.25
CA PRO A 36 -25.57 -3.40 -2.46
C PRO A 36 -25.37 -3.06 -3.93
N GLU A 37 -25.51 -1.76 -4.23
CA GLU A 37 -25.03 -1.11 -5.45
C GLU A 37 -23.92 -0.11 -5.10
N VAL A 38 -22.98 0.12 -6.03
CA VAL A 38 -22.05 1.24 -5.93
C VAL A 38 -22.69 2.47 -6.56
N VAL A 39 -23.11 3.41 -5.72
CA VAL A 39 -23.81 4.63 -6.16
C VAL A 39 -22.88 5.81 -6.37
N ARG A 40 -21.68 5.78 -5.78
CA ARG A 40 -20.70 6.86 -5.91
C ARG A 40 -19.27 6.33 -5.76
N VAL A 41 -18.36 6.92 -6.53
CA VAL A 41 -16.92 6.75 -6.35
C VAL A 41 -16.29 8.15 -6.29
N ILE A 42 -15.52 8.39 -5.23
CA ILE A 42 -14.69 9.58 -5.08
C ILE A 42 -13.25 9.11 -5.04
N SER A 43 -12.35 9.77 -5.74
CA SER A 43 -10.92 9.59 -5.52
C SER A 43 -10.29 10.83 -4.92
N MET A 44 -9.19 10.65 -4.20
CA MET A 44 -8.47 11.74 -3.54
C MET A 44 -6.97 11.50 -3.66
N VAL A 45 -6.23 12.54 -4.00
CA VAL A 45 -4.76 12.57 -3.94
C VAL A 45 -4.34 13.98 -3.55
N ASN A 46 -3.37 14.13 -2.65
CA ASN A 46 -2.89 15.43 -2.16
C ASN A 46 -4.03 16.38 -1.75
N ASP A 47 -5.00 15.87 -0.98
CA ASP A 47 -6.23 16.57 -0.53
C ASP A 47 -7.18 17.05 -1.65
N ILE A 48 -6.86 16.77 -2.92
CA ILE A 48 -7.72 17.09 -4.06
C ILE A 48 -8.67 15.91 -4.29
N SER A 49 -9.95 16.13 -4.03
CA SER A 49 -11.00 15.15 -4.29
C SER A 49 -11.61 15.30 -5.69
N ARG A 50 -11.90 14.18 -6.34
CA ARG A 50 -12.60 14.10 -7.62
C ARG A 50 -13.73 13.09 -7.55
N THR A 51 -14.90 13.41 -8.09
CA THR A 51 -15.94 12.40 -8.35
C THR A 51 -15.56 11.63 -9.61
N GLU A 52 -15.50 10.30 -9.51
CA GLU A 52 -15.17 9.43 -10.65
C GLU A 52 -16.47 9.07 -11.40
N GLU A 53 -16.53 9.41 -12.68
CA GLU A 53 -17.70 9.12 -13.51
C GLU A 53 -17.70 7.64 -13.96
N LYS A 54 -18.83 6.96 -13.74
CA LYS A 54 -19.00 5.56 -14.17
C LYS A 54 -19.00 5.47 -15.70
N ASN A 55 -18.26 4.51 -16.25
CA ASN A 55 -18.04 4.25 -17.68
C ASN A 55 -17.22 5.32 -18.43
N LYS A 56 -16.68 6.32 -17.73
CA LYS A 56 -15.74 7.30 -18.28
C LYS A 56 -14.40 7.23 -17.57
N ASP A 57 -14.41 7.31 -16.23
CA ASP A 57 -13.21 7.23 -15.42
C ASP A 57 -12.99 5.83 -14.83
N VAL A 58 -14.09 5.18 -14.42
CA VAL A 58 -14.07 3.86 -13.79
C VAL A 58 -15.22 2.99 -14.32
N THR A 59 -14.98 1.70 -14.45
CA THR A 59 -16.03 0.69 -14.67
C THR A 59 -16.16 -0.16 -13.41
N ILE A 60 -17.41 -0.35 -12.97
CA ILE A 60 -17.74 -1.27 -11.88
C ILE A 60 -18.78 -2.24 -12.40
N THR A 61 -18.39 -3.50 -12.56
CA THR A 61 -19.32 -4.59 -12.87
C THR A 61 -19.66 -5.36 -11.61
N LYS A 62 -20.86 -5.94 -11.59
CA LYS A 62 -21.45 -6.61 -10.43
C LYS A 62 -21.95 -7.99 -10.83
N SER A 63 -21.74 -8.98 -9.97
CA SER A 63 -22.31 -10.32 -10.05
C SER A 63 -22.97 -10.66 -8.73
N SER A 64 -24.31 -10.72 -8.77
CA SER A 64 -25.19 -11.04 -7.64
C SER A 64 -25.13 -12.52 -7.28
N LYS A 65 -25.49 -12.85 -6.04
CA LYS A 65 -25.58 -14.24 -5.55
C LYS A 65 -24.27 -15.01 -5.77
N TYR A 66 -23.15 -14.36 -5.51
CA TYR A 66 -21.84 -14.96 -5.72
C TYR A 66 -21.71 -16.22 -4.86
N ASP A 67 -21.19 -17.30 -5.45
CA ASP A 67 -21.08 -18.62 -4.81
C ASP A 67 -22.44 -19.14 -4.28
N GLY A 68 -23.54 -18.82 -4.99
CA GLY A 68 -24.90 -19.27 -4.66
C GLY A 68 -25.51 -18.60 -3.43
N LYS A 69 -24.86 -17.59 -2.83
CA LYS A 69 -25.28 -16.94 -1.58
C LYS A 69 -25.86 -15.56 -1.85
N ASP A 70 -27.13 -15.36 -1.52
CA ASP A 70 -27.84 -14.07 -1.73
C ASP A 70 -27.23 -12.88 -1.00
N TYR A 71 -26.44 -13.13 0.05
CA TYR A 71 -25.76 -12.09 0.83
C TYR A 71 -24.34 -11.78 0.32
N LEU A 72 -23.90 -12.40 -0.78
CA LEU A 72 -22.59 -12.17 -1.39
C LEU A 72 -22.76 -11.55 -2.78
N THR A 73 -22.07 -10.43 -2.99
CA THR A 73 -22.03 -9.74 -4.28
C THR A 73 -20.59 -9.51 -4.67
N LYS A 74 -20.20 -10.02 -5.85
CA LYS A 74 -18.87 -9.80 -6.42
C LYS A 74 -18.88 -8.52 -7.25
N PHE A 75 -17.89 -7.69 -7.05
CA PHE A 75 -17.62 -6.50 -7.84
C PHE A 75 -16.28 -6.66 -8.57
N THR A 76 -16.19 -6.11 -9.77
CA THR A 76 -14.92 -5.87 -10.45
C THR A 76 -14.79 -4.38 -10.67
N PHE A 77 -13.74 -3.80 -10.12
CA PHE A 77 -13.40 -2.39 -10.26
C PHE A 77 -12.28 -2.26 -11.28
N THR A 78 -12.45 -1.36 -12.25
CA THR A 78 -11.46 -1.07 -13.28
C THR A 78 -11.35 0.44 -13.45
N VAL A 79 -10.13 0.96 -13.47
CA VAL A 79 -9.87 2.35 -13.88
C VAL A 79 -9.68 2.38 -15.39
N ILE A 80 -10.45 3.23 -16.07
CA ILE A 80 -10.43 3.35 -17.55
C ILE A 80 -9.28 4.24 -18.00
N ARG A 81 -9.02 5.33 -17.29
CA ARG A 81 -7.92 6.24 -17.60
C ARG A 81 -6.56 5.57 -17.35
N THR A 82 -5.54 6.01 -18.08
CA THR A 82 -4.15 5.69 -17.77
C THR A 82 -3.78 6.31 -16.42
N LEU A 83 -3.22 5.50 -15.53
CA LEU A 83 -2.68 5.96 -14.25
C LEU A 83 -1.20 6.30 -14.40
N ASP A 84 -0.76 7.36 -13.73
CA ASP A 84 0.65 7.78 -13.70
C ASP A 84 1.15 8.05 -12.27
N MET A 85 2.38 8.55 -12.15
CA MET A 85 2.97 8.85 -10.83
C MET A 85 2.25 9.96 -10.05
N ASN A 86 1.41 10.79 -10.69
CA ASN A 86 0.55 11.75 -10.02
C ASN A 86 -0.65 11.08 -9.34
N ASP A 87 -0.99 9.85 -9.74
CA ASP A 87 -1.98 9.01 -9.06
C ASP A 87 -1.37 8.21 -7.90
N LYS A 88 -0.08 8.38 -7.61
CA LYS A 88 0.57 7.72 -6.47
C LYS A 88 -0.18 8.08 -5.21
N ASP A 89 -0.50 7.06 -4.42
CA ASP A 89 -1.19 7.20 -3.14
C ASP A 89 -2.63 7.71 -3.28
N ARG A 90 -3.21 7.65 -4.48
CA ARG A 90 -4.62 7.98 -4.70
C ARG A 90 -5.51 7.01 -3.93
N THR A 91 -6.38 7.57 -3.10
CA THR A 91 -7.38 6.83 -2.34
C THR A 91 -8.71 6.85 -3.10
N PHE A 92 -9.31 5.70 -3.32
CA PHE A 92 -10.66 5.56 -3.84
C PHE A 92 -11.62 5.23 -2.70
N LYS A 93 -12.70 5.99 -2.62
CA LYS A 93 -13.80 5.80 -1.67
C LYS A 93 -15.07 5.48 -2.46
N MET A 94 -15.58 4.27 -2.26
CA MET A 94 -16.79 3.77 -2.89
C MET A 94 -17.94 3.80 -1.89
N THR A 95 -19.05 4.43 -2.27
CA THR A 95 -20.29 4.40 -1.49
C THR A 95 -21.17 3.26 -1.97
N PHE A 96 -21.39 2.29 -1.10
CA PHE A 96 -22.30 1.17 -1.28
C PHE A 96 -23.65 1.50 -0.66
N GLU A 97 -24.73 1.30 -1.41
CA GLU A 97 -26.09 1.58 -0.96
C GLU A 97 -27.01 0.40 -1.28
N SER A 98 -27.91 0.10 -0.35
CA SER A 98 -29.04 -0.81 -0.53
C SER A 98 -30.28 -0.19 0.12
N SER A 99 -31.43 -0.87 0.02
CA SER A 99 -32.65 -0.42 0.70
C SER A 99 -32.56 -0.36 2.23
N LYS A 100 -31.52 -0.92 2.85
CA LYS A 100 -31.35 -0.93 4.32
C LYS A 100 -30.10 -0.22 4.83
N PHE A 101 -29.17 0.15 3.96
CA PHE A 101 -27.92 0.76 4.41
C PHE A 101 -27.28 1.62 3.34
N LYS A 102 -26.43 2.53 3.81
CA LYS A 102 -25.44 3.25 3.03
C LYS A 102 -24.12 3.20 3.76
N ARG A 103 -23.04 2.81 3.08
CA ARG A 103 -21.73 2.69 3.69
C ARG A 103 -20.62 2.98 2.70
N ASP A 104 -19.59 3.63 3.19
CA ASP A 104 -18.38 3.87 2.43
C ASP A 104 -17.31 2.82 2.76
N LEU A 105 -16.65 2.32 1.73
CA LEU A 105 -15.41 1.55 1.84
C LEU A 105 -14.35 2.21 0.97
N GLN A 106 -13.10 2.09 1.37
CA GLN A 106 -12.00 2.76 0.67
C GLN A 106 -10.78 1.86 0.54
N PHE A 107 -9.99 2.15 -0.49
CA PHE A 107 -8.69 1.53 -0.71
C PHE A 107 -7.74 2.57 -1.32
N ILE A 108 -6.44 2.42 -1.09
CA ILE A 108 -5.39 3.22 -1.71
C ILE A 108 -4.71 2.43 -2.82
N ILE A 109 -4.31 3.12 -3.89
CA ILE A 109 -3.49 2.53 -4.94
C ILE A 109 -2.04 3.00 -4.79
N ARG A 110 -1.09 2.07 -4.96
CA ARG A 110 0.35 2.36 -4.96
C ARG A 110 0.96 1.87 -6.27
N PRO A 111 1.83 2.65 -6.91
CA PRO A 111 2.55 2.17 -8.09
C PRO A 111 3.50 1.05 -7.67
N ARG A 112 3.56 -0.01 -8.48
CA ARG A 112 4.71 -0.90 -8.49
C ARG A 112 5.86 -0.13 -9.12
N GLY A 113 6.89 0.10 -8.33
CA GLY A 113 8.11 0.77 -8.77
C GLY A 113 9.30 0.26 -7.99
N PRO A 114 10.52 0.64 -8.40
CA PRO A 114 11.72 0.40 -7.60
C PRO A 114 11.55 0.94 -6.18
N PRO A 115 12.23 0.35 -5.17
CA PRO A 115 12.15 0.82 -3.79
C PRO A 115 12.42 2.32 -3.74
N GLN A 116 11.54 3.09 -3.11
CA GLN A 116 11.81 4.52 -2.93
C GLN A 116 12.92 4.71 -1.87
N PRO A 117 13.61 5.85 -1.87
CA PRO A 117 14.61 6.14 -0.84
C PRO A 117 14.00 6.02 0.57
N VAL A 118 14.76 5.44 1.50
CA VAL A 118 14.39 5.42 2.92
C VAL A 118 14.31 6.84 3.47
N THR A 119 13.48 7.05 4.48
CA THR A 119 13.33 8.35 5.14
C THR A 119 13.65 8.24 6.63
N ASN A 120 13.85 9.39 7.28
CA ASN A 120 14.08 9.50 8.73
C ASN A 120 15.21 8.60 9.25
N ILE A 121 16.33 8.58 8.53
CA ILE A 121 17.55 7.95 9.03
C ILE A 121 18.00 8.71 10.27
N THR A 122 18.02 8.03 11.41
CA THR A 122 18.45 8.58 12.69
C THR A 122 19.33 7.59 13.43
N THR A 123 20.21 8.12 14.28
CA THR A 123 20.99 7.32 15.21
C THR A 123 20.19 7.13 16.49
N VAL A 124 20.08 5.88 16.95
CA VAL A 124 19.32 5.53 18.16
C VAL A 124 20.24 5.22 19.34
N ASP A 125 21.44 4.73 19.06
CA ASP A 125 22.42 4.40 20.10
C ASP A 125 23.84 4.48 19.52
N ILE A 126 24.79 4.91 20.36
CA ILE A 126 26.20 5.04 20.01
C ILE A 126 27.01 4.49 21.17
N THR A 127 27.86 3.53 20.87
CA THR A 127 28.89 3.05 21.80
C THR A 127 30.27 3.38 21.23
N HIS A 128 31.32 3.04 21.97
CA HIS A 128 32.70 3.22 21.52
C HIS A 128 33.04 2.44 20.25
N ASN A 129 32.30 1.36 19.94
CA ASN A 129 32.56 0.50 18.79
C ASN A 129 31.32 0.16 17.94
N SER A 130 30.20 0.84 18.12
CA SER A 130 29.03 0.58 17.27
C SER A 130 28.07 1.75 17.22
N VAL A 131 27.34 1.82 16.11
CA VAL A 131 26.26 2.78 15.89
C VAL A 131 25.00 2.01 15.53
N LYS A 132 23.92 2.24 16.27
CA LYS A 132 22.59 1.73 15.91
C LYS A 132 21.85 2.82 15.16
N ILE A 133 21.39 2.49 13.96
CA ILE A 133 20.60 3.39 13.13
C ILE A 133 19.19 2.84 12.94
N PHE A 134 18.27 3.77 12.75
CA PHE A 134 16.85 3.54 12.51
C PHE A 134 16.43 4.32 11.28
N TRP A 135 15.52 3.75 10.48
CA TRP A 135 14.92 4.44 9.35
C TRP A 135 13.51 3.92 9.09
N PHE A 136 12.74 4.71 8.36
CA PHE A 136 11.49 4.27 7.76
C PHE A 136 11.77 3.70 6.37
N ALA A 137 11.42 2.43 6.20
CA ALA A 137 11.39 1.82 4.87
C ALA A 137 10.34 2.54 4.00
N ALA A 138 10.71 2.78 2.75
CA ALA A 138 9.75 3.22 1.76
C ALA A 138 8.80 2.08 1.35
N PHE A 139 7.82 2.37 0.50
CA PHE A 139 7.03 1.33 -0.14
C PHE A 139 7.82 0.66 -1.29
N ASN A 140 7.79 -0.68 -1.37
CA ASN A 140 8.39 -1.48 -2.45
C ASN A 140 7.39 -2.51 -3.00
N GLY A 141 6.20 -2.09 -3.39
CA GLY A 141 5.24 -2.99 -4.05
C GLY A 141 4.81 -4.21 -3.23
N ARG A 142 4.89 -4.13 -1.88
CA ARG A 142 4.69 -5.24 -0.91
C ARG A 142 5.74 -6.36 -0.95
N GLU A 143 6.86 -6.15 -1.61
CA GLU A 143 7.96 -7.11 -1.60
C GLU A 143 8.89 -6.91 -0.40
N GLN A 144 9.58 -7.98 -0.01
CA GLN A 144 10.65 -7.89 0.98
C GLN A 144 11.76 -6.95 0.48
N GLN A 145 12.23 -6.06 1.35
CA GLN A 145 13.23 -5.04 1.02
C GLN A 145 14.60 -5.41 1.56
N TYR A 146 15.63 -4.97 0.83
CA TYR A 146 17.04 -5.10 1.18
C TYR A 146 17.68 -3.72 1.14
N PHE A 147 18.62 -3.46 2.04
CA PHE A 147 19.24 -2.14 2.16
C PHE A 147 20.76 -2.25 2.09
N ASN A 148 21.37 -1.29 1.40
CA ASN A 148 22.80 -1.04 1.46
C ASN A 148 23.01 0.13 2.42
N VAL A 149 23.82 -0.08 3.46
CA VAL A 149 24.23 0.99 4.38
C VAL A 149 25.62 1.44 3.96
N GLU A 150 25.72 2.71 3.59
CA GLU A 150 26.98 3.34 3.24
C GLU A 150 27.42 4.26 4.38
N TYR A 151 28.68 4.11 4.79
CA TYR A 151 29.27 4.96 5.82
C TYR A 151 30.63 5.46 5.37
N ARG A 152 31.00 6.65 5.86
CA ARG A 152 32.29 7.28 5.58
C ARG A 152 32.92 7.75 6.88
N HIS A 153 34.22 7.50 7.02
CA HIS A 153 35.01 8.13 8.06
C HIS A 153 35.56 9.44 7.50
N PHE A 154 35.30 10.56 8.16
CA PHE A 154 35.66 11.88 7.62
C PHE A 154 37.17 12.08 7.45
N THR A 155 38.01 11.29 8.13
CA THR A 155 39.46 11.40 8.06
C THR A 155 40.15 10.30 7.27
N GLU A 156 39.42 9.29 6.77
CA GLU A 156 39.99 8.18 5.99
C GLU A 156 39.27 7.99 4.66
N SER A 157 39.91 8.46 3.60
CA SER A 157 39.60 8.20 2.18
C SER A 157 38.27 8.80 1.66
N PRO A 158 38.24 9.35 0.43
CA PRO A 158 37.03 9.97 -0.13
C PRO A 158 35.93 8.98 -0.55
N LYS A 159 36.17 7.67 -0.47
CA LYS A 159 35.21 6.63 -0.92
C LYS A 159 34.47 5.99 0.26
N PRO A 160 33.12 5.95 0.24
CA PRO A 160 32.34 5.30 1.29
C PRO A 160 32.56 3.78 1.29
N LYS A 161 32.49 3.17 2.48
CA LYS A 161 32.42 1.71 2.65
C LYS A 161 30.95 1.29 2.69
N THR A 162 30.63 0.14 2.10
CA THR A 162 29.25 -0.35 1.97
C THR A 162 29.08 -1.70 2.69
N ILE A 163 28.03 -1.81 3.50
CA ILE A 163 27.61 -3.07 4.12
C ILE A 163 26.20 -3.41 3.63
N LYS A 164 25.99 -4.65 3.17
CA LYS A 164 24.66 -5.13 2.78
C LYS A 164 23.92 -5.65 4.00
N VAL A 165 22.66 -5.26 4.14
CA VAL A 165 21.83 -5.59 5.30
C VAL A 165 20.52 -6.21 4.86
N LYS A 166 20.20 -7.35 5.48
CA LYS A 166 18.86 -7.94 5.44
C LYS A 166 18.17 -7.60 6.76
N THR A 167 17.16 -6.72 6.73
CA THR A 167 16.31 -6.48 7.89
C THR A 167 15.09 -7.38 7.81
N ALA A 168 14.75 -8.06 8.92
CA ALA A 168 13.47 -8.73 9.07
C ALA A 168 12.41 -7.67 9.39
N THR A 169 11.36 -7.63 8.57
CA THR A 169 10.21 -6.75 8.76
C THR A 169 9.52 -7.10 10.09
N GLN A 170 9.52 -6.19 11.07
CA GLN A 170 8.53 -6.23 12.15
C GLN A 170 7.37 -5.32 11.72
N ILE A 171 6.26 -5.93 11.26
CA ILE A 171 5.03 -5.20 10.96
C ILE A 171 4.39 -4.81 12.31
N GLY A 172 4.83 -3.70 12.90
CA GLY A 172 4.31 -3.17 14.15
C GLY A 172 3.14 -2.21 13.95
N LYS A 173 1.93 -2.64 14.35
CA LYS A 173 0.69 -1.93 14.80
C LYS A 173 0.31 -0.51 14.29
N TYR A 174 0.94 0.04 13.26
CA TYR A 174 0.41 1.15 12.46
C TYR A 174 0.18 0.62 11.05
N PRO A 175 -0.98 0.84 10.40
CA PRO A 175 -1.32 0.11 9.18
C PRO A 175 -0.40 0.36 7.97
N ASN A 176 0.60 1.25 8.05
CA ASN A 176 1.32 1.74 6.87
C ASN A 176 2.81 2.10 7.06
N ILE A 177 3.47 1.75 8.18
CA ILE A 177 4.91 2.02 8.35
C ILE A 177 5.59 0.80 8.95
N SER A 178 6.36 0.07 8.14
CA SER A 178 7.32 -0.90 8.66
C SER A 178 8.53 -0.14 9.21
N SER A 179 8.76 -0.21 10.51
CA SER A 179 10.00 0.25 11.13
C SER A 179 11.08 -0.82 10.97
N ASN A 180 12.27 -0.40 10.54
CA ASN A 180 13.44 -1.28 10.48
C ASN A 180 14.51 -0.71 11.40
N SER A 181 15.15 -1.59 12.15
CA SER A 181 16.35 -1.27 12.93
C SER A 181 17.48 -2.19 12.51
N PHE A 182 18.69 -1.65 12.44
CA PHE A 182 19.89 -2.39 12.06
C PHE A 182 21.03 -2.12 13.03
N PHE A 183 21.83 -3.16 13.25
CA PHE A 183 23.10 -3.12 13.96
C PHE A 183 24.22 -2.92 12.95
N ALA A 184 24.78 -1.70 12.86
CA ALA A 184 26.00 -1.53 12.09
C ALA A 184 27.20 -2.06 12.87
N ALA A 185 27.85 -3.06 12.26
CA ALA A 185 29.15 -3.68 12.50
C ALA A 185 29.92 -3.29 13.78
N ASP A 186 30.40 -4.33 14.46
CA ASP A 186 31.50 -4.24 15.43
C ASP A 186 32.68 -3.44 14.84
N LEU A 187 32.88 -2.23 15.34
CA LEU A 187 34.03 -1.39 15.02
C LEU A 187 35.27 -1.84 15.82
N SER A 188 35.29 -2.99 16.50
CA SER A 188 36.47 -3.49 17.22
C SER A 188 37.62 -3.94 16.30
N LYS A 189 37.47 -3.81 14.98
CA LYS A 189 38.56 -3.96 14.00
C LYS A 189 39.15 -2.62 13.55
N PHE A 190 38.83 -1.54 14.27
CA PHE A 190 39.51 -0.25 14.19
C PHE A 190 40.44 -0.09 15.39
#